data_AF-A0A3N5VZV7-F1
#
_entry.id   AF-A0A3N5VZV7-F1
#
_cell.length_a   1.000
_cell.length_b   1.000
_cell.length_c   1.000
_cell.angle_alpha   90.00
_cell.angle_beta   90.00
_cell.angle_gamma   90.00
#
_symmetry.space_group_name_H-M   'P 1'
#
loop_
_entity.id
_entity.type
_entity.pdbx_description
1 polymer ?
#
loop_
_entity_poly.entity_id
_entity_poly.type
_entity_poly.pdbx_seq_one_letter_code
_entity_poly.pdbx_strand_id
1 'polypeptide(L)'
;VLMEATQTKLGDLDTVFLAGGFGNFLNVQHAVAIGMLPDVPVERIRFVGNTSIAGAKMALLSREAFQRAEEIAASMTYLDLMSHTGYMEEFIRAKFLPHTDLSLFPSDHGKASDPGIEETGPMGPIRPIGPMS
;
A
#
# COMPACT_ATOMS: atom_id res chain seq x y z
N VAL A 1 1.71 -7.99 10.03
CA VAL A 1 1.24 -9.39 9.91
C VAL A 1 2.26 -10.30 9.20
N LEU A 2 2.41 -10.29 7.85
CA LEU A 2 3.34 -11.25 7.21
C LEU A 2 4.79 -11.08 7.68
N MET A 3 5.27 -9.83 7.70
CA MET A 3 6.60 -9.48 8.21
C MET A 3 6.80 -9.87 9.67
N GLU A 4 5.76 -9.79 10.49
CA GLU A 4 5.79 -10.22 11.89
C GLU A 4 5.92 -11.74 11.99
N ALA A 5 5.11 -12.48 11.22
CA ALA A 5 5.15 -13.94 11.16
C ALA A 5 6.50 -14.48 10.64
N THR A 6 7.17 -13.75 9.75
CA THR A 6 8.52 -14.08 9.25
C THR A 6 9.65 -13.41 10.04
N GLN A 7 9.32 -12.71 11.13
CA GLN A 7 10.28 -11.96 11.97
C GLN A 7 11.18 -10.99 11.17
N THR A 8 10.64 -10.42 10.10
CA THR A 8 11.31 -9.49 9.19
C THR A 8 10.93 -8.05 9.54
N LYS A 9 11.88 -7.13 9.52
CA LYS A 9 11.66 -5.69 9.72
C LYS A 9 11.71 -4.94 8.39
N LEU A 10 11.16 -3.72 8.36
CA LEU A 10 11.19 -2.88 7.16
C LEU A 10 12.62 -2.61 6.67
N GLY A 11 13.57 -2.46 7.60
CA GLY A 11 14.98 -2.26 7.28
C GLY A 11 15.64 -3.45 6.55
N ASP A 12 15.09 -4.66 6.73
CA ASP A 12 15.61 -5.90 6.14
C ASP A 12 15.19 -6.07 4.67
N LEU A 13 14.29 -5.22 4.17
CA LEU A 13 13.81 -5.29 2.79
C LEU A 13 14.79 -4.63 1.82
N ASP A 14 15.49 -5.43 1.03
CA ASP A 14 16.41 -4.92 -0.01
C ASP A 14 15.66 -4.34 -1.22
N THR A 15 14.58 -5.01 -1.66
CA THR A 15 13.79 -4.59 -2.82
C THR A 15 12.34 -5.05 -2.68
N VAL A 16 11.41 -4.16 -3.00
CA VAL A 16 9.98 -4.41 -3.06
C VAL A 16 9.56 -4.44 -4.52
N PHE A 17 9.28 -5.63 -5.05
CA PHE A 17 8.79 -5.79 -6.41
C PHE A 17 7.27 -5.63 -6.45
N LEU A 18 6.81 -4.61 -7.15
CA LEU A 18 5.39 -4.37 -7.38
C LEU A 18 4.98 -4.93 -8.74
N ALA A 19 4.26 -6.04 -8.71
CA ALA A 19 3.60 -6.61 -9.87
C ALA A 19 2.14 -6.17 -9.96
N GLY A 20 1.60 -6.11 -11.17
CA GLY A 20 0.18 -5.83 -11.40
C GLY A 20 -0.08 -5.04 -12.67
N GLY A 21 -1.36 -4.90 -13.01
CA GLY A 21 -1.83 -4.15 -14.18
C GLY A 21 -1.82 -2.62 -14.01
N PHE A 22 -1.40 -2.10 -12.86
CA PHE A 22 -1.42 -0.67 -12.54
C PHE A 22 -0.54 0.20 -13.47
N GLY A 23 0.31 -0.43 -14.30
CA GLY A 23 1.11 0.23 -15.33
C GLY A 23 2.07 1.29 -14.77
N ASN A 24 2.50 2.23 -15.62
CA ASN A 24 3.30 3.41 -15.25
C ASN A 24 2.51 4.44 -14.42
N PHE A 25 1.25 4.16 -14.06
CA PHE A 25 0.36 5.14 -13.43
C PHE A 25 0.44 5.14 -11.90
N LEU A 26 1.08 4.13 -11.27
CA LEU A 26 1.27 4.16 -9.83
C LEU A 26 2.43 5.09 -9.47
N ASN A 27 2.09 6.24 -8.89
CA ASN A 27 3.07 7.11 -8.22
C ASN A 27 3.42 6.50 -6.86
N VAL A 28 4.66 6.01 -6.73
CA VAL A 28 5.16 5.37 -5.50
C VAL A 28 5.11 6.29 -4.30
N GLN A 29 5.42 7.59 -4.46
CA GLN A 29 5.37 8.55 -3.35
C GLN A 29 3.95 8.74 -2.84
N HIS A 30 2.98 8.85 -3.75
CA HIS A 30 1.57 8.96 -3.35
C HIS A 30 1.07 7.67 -2.71
N ALA A 31 1.51 6.51 -3.20
CA ALA A 31 1.17 5.22 -2.62
C ALA A 31 1.68 5.05 -1.18
N VAL A 32 2.89 5.53 -0.89
CA VAL A 32 3.42 5.58 0.49
C VAL A 32 2.64 6.58 1.34
N ALA A 33 2.35 7.78 0.80
CA ALA A 33 1.61 8.83 1.53
C ALA A 33 0.19 8.42 1.93
N ILE A 34 -0.47 7.54 1.18
CA ILE A 34 -1.79 6.99 1.55
C ILE A 34 -1.68 5.66 2.33
N GLY A 35 -0.49 5.22 2.73
CA GLY A 35 -0.32 3.98 3.48
C GLY A 35 -0.50 2.68 2.68
N MET A 36 -0.53 2.76 1.34
CA MET A 36 -0.66 1.57 0.48
C MET A 36 0.64 0.76 0.39
N LEU A 37 1.77 1.46 0.36
CA LEU A 37 3.11 0.87 0.33
C LEU A 37 3.85 1.23 1.63
N PRO A 38 4.75 0.37 2.11
CA PRO A 38 5.57 0.68 3.27
C PRO A 38 6.48 1.88 2.99
N ASP A 39 6.76 2.66 4.03
CA ASP A 39 7.70 3.77 3.94
C ASP A 39 9.15 3.26 3.92
N VAL A 40 9.63 2.99 2.71
CA VAL A 40 11.00 2.60 2.40
C VAL A 40 11.54 3.54 1.32
N PRO A 41 12.88 3.67 1.17
CA PRO A 41 13.45 4.48 0.10
C PRO A 41 12.87 4.08 -1.26
N VAL A 42 12.42 5.08 -2.04
CA VAL A 42 11.69 4.87 -3.30
C VAL A 42 12.49 4.02 -4.28
N GLU A 43 13.82 4.07 -4.21
CA GLU A 43 14.75 3.30 -5.05
C GLU A 43 14.68 1.79 -4.80
N ARG A 44 14.17 1.37 -3.62
CA ARG A 44 13.92 -0.04 -3.29
C ARG A 44 12.62 -0.55 -3.91
N ILE A 45 11.72 0.31 -4.36
CA ILE A 45 10.42 -0.08 -4.93
C ILE A 45 10.56 -0.17 -6.46
N ARG A 46 10.32 -1.36 -7.01
CA ARG A 46 10.46 -1.64 -8.45
C ARG A 46 9.18 -2.16 -9.05
N PHE A 47 8.62 -1.42 -10.00
CA PHE A 47 7.48 -1.89 -10.78
C PHE A 47 7.93 -2.89 -11.84
N VAL A 48 7.33 -4.08 -11.85
CA VAL A 48 7.69 -5.19 -12.76
C VAL A 48 6.56 -5.54 -13.73
N GLY A 49 5.48 -4.74 -13.76
CA GLY A 49 4.37 -4.93 -14.69
C GLY A 49 3.54 -6.18 -14.40
N ASN A 50 2.88 -6.69 -15.45
CA ASN A 50 2.09 -7.92 -15.33
C ASN A 50 3.00 -9.15 -15.44
N THR A 51 3.58 -9.54 -14.31
CA THR A 51 4.46 -10.71 -14.20
C THR A 51 3.75 -12.04 -14.43
N SER A 52 2.41 -12.10 -14.24
CA SER A 52 1.63 -13.30 -14.55
C SER A 52 1.65 -13.61 -16.06
N ILE A 53 1.40 -12.61 -16.91
CA ILE A 53 1.48 -12.78 -18.37
C ILE A 53 2.92 -13.07 -18.82
N ALA A 54 3.90 -12.34 -18.26
CA ALA A 54 5.31 -12.57 -18.58
C ALA A 54 5.75 -13.99 -18.20
N GLY A 55 5.39 -14.45 -17.00
CA GLY A 55 5.65 -15.80 -16.50
C GLY A 55 4.98 -16.87 -17.35
N ALA A 56 3.72 -16.69 -17.72
CA ALA A 56 2.99 -17.62 -18.59
C ALA A 56 3.67 -17.75 -19.96
N LYS A 57 4.14 -16.64 -20.55
CA LYS A 57 4.89 -16.67 -21.81
C LYS A 57 6.23 -17.40 -21.65
N MET A 58 6.97 -17.15 -20.58
CA MET A 58 8.24 -17.84 -20.32
C MET A 58 8.04 -19.34 -20.16
N ALA A 59 7.05 -19.75 -19.36
CA ALA A 59 6.66 -21.13 -19.17
C ALA A 59 6.21 -21.83 -20.47
N LEU A 60 5.45 -21.12 -21.32
CA LEU A 60 4.99 -21.66 -22.61
C LEU A 60 6.14 -21.90 -23.59
N LEU A 61 7.16 -21.04 -23.58
CA LEU A 61 8.26 -21.05 -24.54
C LEU A 61 9.50 -21.83 -24.06
N SER A 62 9.59 -22.16 -22.77
CA SER A 62 10.74 -22.87 -22.19
C SER A 62 10.32 -23.92 -21.17
N ARG A 63 10.69 -25.17 -21.45
CA ARG A 63 10.49 -26.30 -20.54
C ARG A 63 11.27 -26.14 -19.23
N GLU A 64 12.49 -25.62 -19.30
CA GLU A 64 13.29 -25.33 -18.10
C GLU A 64 12.63 -24.24 -17.24
N ALA A 65 12.10 -23.18 -17.86
CA ALA A 65 11.38 -22.14 -17.13
C ALA A 65 10.10 -22.68 -16.48
N PHE A 66 9.37 -23.56 -17.16
CA PHE A 66 8.20 -24.24 -16.60
C PHE A 66 8.57 -25.09 -15.38
N GLN A 67 9.61 -25.93 -15.51
CA GLN A 67 10.08 -26.78 -14.40
C GLN A 67 10.56 -25.95 -13.21
N ARG A 68 11.27 -24.83 -13.47
CA ARG A 68 11.69 -23.91 -12.41
C ARG A 68 10.50 -23.27 -11.69
N ALA A 69 9.42 -22.95 -12.41
CA ALA A 69 8.20 -22.43 -11.80
C ALA A 69 7.54 -23.46 -10.89
N GLU A 70 7.53 -24.75 -11.26
CA GLU A 70 7.03 -25.84 -10.41
C GLU A 70 7.87 -25.99 -9.12
N GLU A 71 9.20 -25.94 -9.22
CA GLU A 71 10.09 -25.98 -8.05
C GLU A 71 9.85 -24.80 -7.09
N ILE A 72 9.70 -23.59 -7.65
CA ILE A 72 9.39 -22.41 -6.85
C ILE A 72 8.05 -22.60 -6.15
N ALA A 73 7.01 -23.03 -6.88
CA ALA A 73 5.69 -23.27 -6.31
C ALA A 73 5.73 -24.30 -5.17
N ALA A 74 6.51 -25.38 -5.32
CA ALA A 74 6.69 -26.38 -4.28
C ALA A 74 7.43 -25.85 -3.03
N SER A 75 8.25 -24.81 -3.17
CA SER A 75 8.97 -24.16 -2.06
C SER A 75 8.17 -23.06 -1.35
N MET A 76 7.02 -22.66 -1.89
CA MET A 76 6.21 -21.60 -1.29
C MET A 76 5.45 -22.10 -0.08
N THR A 77 5.55 -21.38 1.04
CA THR A 77 4.73 -21.61 2.23
C THR A 77 3.56 -20.64 2.24
N TYR A 78 2.34 -21.17 2.31
CA TYR A 78 1.12 -20.36 2.45
C TYR A 78 0.86 -20.05 3.93
N LEU A 79 0.57 -18.78 4.23
CA LEU A 79 0.18 -18.32 5.55
C LEU A 79 -1.22 -17.72 5.50
N ASP A 80 -2.16 -18.29 6.26
CA ASP A 80 -3.51 -17.76 6.38
C ASP A 80 -3.53 -16.54 7.30
N LEU A 81 -3.61 -15.35 6.69
CA LEU A 81 -3.61 -14.08 7.41
C LEU A 81 -4.83 -13.92 8.33
N MET A 82 -5.99 -14.45 7.95
CA MET A 82 -7.21 -14.33 8.76
C MET A 82 -7.10 -15.10 10.07
N SER A 83 -6.27 -16.15 10.09
CA SER A 83 -5.98 -16.94 11.29
C SER A 83 -4.98 -16.27 12.24
N HIS A 84 -4.26 -15.24 11.79
CA HIS A 84 -3.23 -14.59 12.59
C HIS A 84 -3.85 -13.69 13.67
N THR A 85 -3.45 -13.90 14.92
CA THR A 85 -3.84 -13.06 16.05
C THR A 85 -3.35 -11.63 15.78
N GLY A 86 -4.26 -10.67 15.65
CA GLY A 86 -3.91 -9.27 15.35
C GLY A 86 -4.08 -8.82 13.89
N TYR A 87 -4.39 -9.72 12.93
CA TYR A 87 -4.66 -9.29 11.55
C TYR A 87 -5.82 -8.29 11.46
N MET A 88 -6.93 -8.56 12.16
CA MET A 88 -8.09 -7.68 12.14
C MET A 88 -7.82 -6.32 12.78
N GLU A 89 -7.01 -6.30 13.84
CA GLU A 89 -6.59 -5.05 14.48
C GLU A 89 -5.72 -4.24 13.53
N GLU A 90 -4.70 -4.86 12.92
CA GLU A 90 -3.82 -4.21 11.95
C GLU A 90 -4.60 -3.71 10.72
N PHE A 91 -5.56 -4.48 10.22
CA PHE A 91 -6.42 -4.07 9.13
C PHE A 91 -7.25 -2.83 9.49
N ILE A 92 -7.77 -2.73 10.72
CA ILE A 92 -8.49 -1.54 11.18
C ILE A 92 -7.55 -0.34 11.29
N ARG A 93 -6.33 -0.53 11.82
CA ARG A 93 -5.31 0.51 11.92
C ARG A 93 -4.93 1.08 10.54
N ALA A 94 -4.84 0.22 9.54
CA ALA A 94 -4.55 0.58 8.14
C ALA A 94 -5.72 1.26 7.39
N LYS A 95 -6.89 1.44 8.00
CA LYS A 95 -7.99 2.22 7.40
C LYS A 95 -7.81 3.74 7.51
N PHE A 96 -6.93 4.19 8.41
CA PHE A 96 -6.55 5.59 8.53
C PHE A 96 -5.34 5.87 7.66
N LEU A 97 -5.27 7.05 7.06
CA LEU A 97 -4.19 7.42 6.15
C LEU A 97 -3.13 8.26 6.86
N PRO A 98 -1.82 7.96 6.70
CA PRO A 98 -1.29 6.73 6.10
C PRO A 98 -1.49 5.50 7.00
N HIS A 99 -1.62 5.69 8.32
CA HIS A 99 -1.89 4.65 9.31
C HIS A 99 -2.31 5.30 10.64
N THR A 100 -2.89 4.55 11.58
CA THR A 100 -3.08 5.07 12.95
C THR A 100 -1.78 5.26 13.72
N ASP A 101 -0.71 4.58 13.30
CA ASP A 101 0.63 4.68 13.87
C ASP A 101 1.56 5.34 12.86
N LEU A 102 1.75 6.63 13.03
CA LEU A 102 2.55 7.45 12.12
C LEU A 102 4.05 7.16 12.21
N SER A 103 4.52 6.48 13.26
CA SER A 103 5.95 6.14 13.38
C SER A 103 6.42 5.17 12.29
N LEU A 104 5.47 4.48 11.64
CA LEU A 104 5.70 3.61 10.49
C LEU A 104 5.90 4.38 9.17
N PHE A 105 5.60 5.69 9.15
CA PHE A 105 5.65 6.56 7.97
C PHE A 105 6.47 7.84 8.22
N PRO A 106 7.76 7.71 8.57
CA PRO A 106 8.62 8.85 8.91
C PRO A 106 8.75 9.90 7.79
N SER A 107 8.67 9.48 6.53
CA SER A 107 8.80 10.34 5.35
C SER A 107 7.60 11.28 5.16
N ASP A 108 6.46 11.00 5.80
CA ASP A 108 5.21 11.78 5.66
C ASP A 108 5.02 12.83 6.77
N HIS A 109 5.89 12.87 7.79
CA HIS A 109 5.83 13.79 8.94
C HIS A 109 6.04 15.29 8.62
N GLY A 110 5.92 15.73 7.38
CA GLY A 110 6.17 17.12 6.97
C GLY A 110 5.24 17.66 5.89
N LYS A 111 4.22 16.91 5.47
CA LYS A 111 3.18 17.38 4.55
C LYS A 111 1.79 17.05 5.07
N ALA A 112 1.52 17.38 6.32
CA ALA A 112 0.16 17.73 6.67
C ALA A 112 -0.21 18.96 5.82
N SER A 113 -0.75 18.72 4.62
CA SER A 113 -1.73 19.65 4.08
C SER A 113 -2.77 19.77 5.17
N ASP A 114 -2.79 20.92 5.81
CA ASP A 114 -3.86 21.40 6.67
C ASP A 114 -5.18 20.82 6.15
N PRO A 115 -5.78 19.82 6.81
CA PRO A 115 -7.14 19.48 6.50
C PRO A 115 -7.89 20.72 6.96
N GLY A 116 -8.29 21.57 6.03
CA GLY A 116 -9.08 22.76 6.30
C GLY A 116 -10.33 22.36 7.07
N ILE A 117 -10.21 22.25 8.38
CA ILE A 117 -11.30 22.29 9.31
C ILE A 117 -11.64 23.77 9.30
N GLU A 118 -12.57 24.13 8.42
CA GLU A 118 -13.37 25.33 8.64
C GLU A 118 -13.92 25.20 10.06
N GLU A 119 -13.29 25.90 11.00
CA GLU A 119 -13.92 26.20 12.27
C GLU A 119 -15.24 26.87 11.90
N THR A 120 -16.34 26.15 12.12
CA THR A 120 -17.66 26.75 12.10
C THR A 120 -17.68 27.76 13.25
N GLY A 121 -17.29 29.00 12.94
CA GLY A 121 -17.53 30.15 13.79
C GLY A 121 -19.03 30.26 14.11
N PRO A 122 -19.40 30.92 15.21
CA PRO A 122 -20.79 30.93 15.67
C PRO A 122 -21.69 31.47 14.55
N MET A 123 -22.74 30.70 14.23
CA MET A 123 -23.77 31.06 13.24
C MET A 123 -24.20 32.52 13.44
N GLY A 124 -23.79 33.38 12.51
CA GLY A 124 -24.28 34.74 12.42
C GLY A 124 -25.78 34.74 12.11
N PRO A 125 -26.53 35.79 12.50
CA PRO A 125 -27.98 35.79 12.36
C PRO A 125 -28.39 35.73 10.87
N ILE A 126 -29.39 34.88 10.59
CA ILE A 126 -29.97 34.68 9.26
C ILE A 126 -30.55 36.02 8.77
N ARG A 127 -30.09 36.53 7.63
CA ARG A 127 -30.67 37.72 7.00
C ARG A 127 -32.00 37.37 6.30
N PRO A 128 -33.04 38.20 6.43
CA PRO A 128 -34.31 37.97 5.74
C PRO A 128 -34.17 38.20 4.24
N ILE A 129 -34.83 37.35 3.46
CA ILE A 129 -34.90 37.43 1.99
C ILE A 129 -35.89 38.55 1.63
N GLY A 130 -35.41 39.59 0.94
CA GLY A 130 -36.25 40.68 0.43
C GLY A 130 -37.11 40.25 -0.78
N PRO A 131 -38.20 40.97 -1.08
CA PRO A 131 -39.13 40.56 -2.13
C PRO A 131 -38.50 40.74 -3.52
N MET A 132 -38.68 39.74 -4.40
CA MET A 132 -38.34 39.86 -5.81
C MET A 132 -39.40 40.71 -6.53
N SER A 133 -38.94 41.68 -7.32
CA SER A 133 -39.73 42.44 -8.30
C SER A 133 -40.01 41.63 -9.56
#